data_AF-A0A971RJ25-F1
#
_entry.id   AF-A0A971RJ25-F1
#
_cell.length_a   1.000
_cell.length_b   1.000
_cell.length_c   1.000
_cell.angle_alpha   90.00
_cell.angle_beta   90.00
_cell.angle_gamma   90.00
#
_symmetry.space_group_name_H-M   'P 1'
#
loop_
_entity.id
_entity.type
_entity.pdbx_description
1 polymer ?
#
loop_
_entity_poly.entity_id
_entity_poly.type
_entity_poly.pdbx_seq_one_letter_code
_entity_poly.pdbx_strand_id
1 'polypeptide(L)'
;MITGNEVAPTSTALQARVALFQPSQRPKMLDEQIIKTKYGESTIKGRLGQRHADILEALLFCAEKKREISDGGIELLVDPAQIRKVLSDSRYSYEQMEKLLAELRAATITIRVDHLDFPIIGGLIDHVVPSQMTRHDPLSGGERNLWRVRLGIALVMLLENDLSLYYTPAPLARLKHGVSQAVARHVLTHKNTPAGGWHLDTLIKAVCGDNASSQEIRNGRRRIKEDAEKLLELGIHLDEHQRVKRATTAR
;
A
#
# COMPACT_ATOMS: atom_id res chain seq x y z
N MET A 1 11.80 -18.48 13.70
CA MET A 1 10.37 -18.37 13.30
C MET A 1 10.35 -17.60 12.01
N ILE A 2 9.69 -18.15 10.99
CA ILE A 2 9.44 -17.51 9.70
C ILE A 2 8.49 -16.33 9.97
N THR A 3 8.92 -15.09 9.72
CA THR A 3 8.11 -13.89 9.97
C THR A 3 8.15 -12.94 8.78
N GLY A 4 7.11 -12.14 8.65
CA GLY A 4 7.00 -11.09 7.67
C GLY A 4 6.80 -11.59 6.24
N ASN A 5 7.69 -11.21 5.32
CA ASN A 5 7.55 -11.53 3.88
C ASN A 5 7.52 -13.03 3.56
N GLU A 6 7.93 -13.88 4.49
CA GLU A 6 7.80 -15.33 4.34
C GLU A 6 6.40 -15.85 4.74
N VAL A 7 5.59 -15.04 5.44
CA VAL A 7 4.23 -15.36 5.90
C VAL A 7 3.16 -14.83 4.93
N ALA A 8 3.33 -13.60 4.45
CA ALA A 8 2.44 -12.97 3.48
C ALA A 8 3.24 -12.03 2.58
N PRO A 9 2.85 -11.84 1.30
CA PRO A 9 3.43 -10.81 0.47
C PRO A 9 3.11 -9.43 1.03
N THR A 10 4.02 -8.47 0.86
CA THR A 10 3.86 -7.09 1.35
C THR A 10 2.69 -6.38 0.68
N SER A 11 2.47 -6.66 -0.60
CA SER A 11 1.45 -6.03 -1.45
C SER A 11 1.20 -6.88 -2.69
N THR A 12 0.32 -6.42 -3.57
CA THR A 12 0.08 -7.01 -4.89
C THR A 12 0.11 -5.91 -5.96
N ALA A 13 0.37 -6.29 -7.22
CA ALA A 13 0.58 -5.32 -8.29
C ALA A 13 -0.66 -4.44 -8.57
N LEU A 14 -1.86 -5.02 -8.60
CA LEU A 14 -3.13 -4.32 -8.85
C LEU A 14 -3.42 -3.25 -7.81
N GLN A 15 -3.06 -3.44 -6.53
CA GLN A 15 -3.27 -2.40 -5.50
C GLN A 15 -2.71 -1.03 -5.91
N ALA A 16 -1.55 -1.03 -6.57
CA ALA A 16 -0.92 0.17 -7.10
C ALA A 16 -1.33 0.47 -8.56
N ARG A 17 -1.53 -0.56 -9.38
CA ARG A 17 -1.78 -0.41 -10.83
C ARG A 17 -3.17 0.07 -11.17
N VAL A 18 -4.19 -0.26 -10.36
CA VAL A 18 -5.55 0.29 -10.51
C VAL A 18 -5.84 1.45 -9.55
N ALA A 19 -4.79 2.00 -8.92
CA ALA A 19 -4.84 3.21 -8.09
C ALA A 19 -5.90 3.19 -6.96
N LEU A 20 -5.97 2.10 -6.18
CA LEU A 20 -6.93 1.96 -5.07
C LEU A 20 -6.81 3.06 -4.00
N PHE A 21 -5.61 3.61 -3.86
CA PHE A 21 -5.28 4.64 -2.88
C PHE A 21 -5.02 5.96 -3.60
N GLN A 22 -5.72 7.02 -3.19
CA GLN A 22 -5.47 8.37 -3.71
C GLN A 22 -3.98 8.72 -3.55
N PRO A 23 -3.36 9.46 -4.50
CA PRO A 23 -1.95 9.88 -4.46
C PRO A 23 -1.72 11.03 -3.45
N SER A 24 -2.23 10.86 -2.24
CA SER A 24 -2.21 11.84 -1.15
C SER A 24 -2.08 11.12 0.20
N GLN A 25 -1.35 11.73 1.12
CA GLN A 25 -1.33 11.31 2.53
C GLN A 25 -2.51 11.89 3.33
N ARG A 26 -3.25 12.82 2.74
CA ARG A 26 -4.47 13.43 3.28
C ARG A 26 -5.59 13.23 2.25
N PRO A 27 -6.08 12.00 2.07
CA PRO A 27 -7.13 11.70 1.10
C PRO A 27 -8.44 12.40 1.48
N LYS A 28 -9.31 12.60 0.49
CA LYS A 28 -10.69 13.06 0.68
C LYS A 28 -11.61 11.85 0.85
N MET A 29 -12.76 12.05 1.49
CA MET A 29 -13.84 11.08 1.46
C MET A 29 -14.43 11.07 0.03
N LEU A 30 -14.62 9.88 -0.52
CA LEU A 30 -15.22 9.69 -1.84
C LEU A 30 -16.55 8.97 -1.65
N ASP A 31 -17.63 9.57 -2.15
CA ASP A 31 -18.95 8.89 -2.17
C ASP A 31 -18.92 7.73 -3.15
N GLU A 32 -18.32 7.97 -4.32
CA GLU A 32 -17.93 6.98 -5.31
C GLU A 32 -16.96 7.64 -6.30
N GLN A 33 -15.84 6.99 -6.61
CA GLN A 33 -14.93 7.44 -7.67
C GLN A 33 -14.52 6.26 -8.53
N ILE A 34 -14.68 6.39 -9.84
CA ILE A 34 -14.19 5.44 -10.82
C ILE A 34 -12.83 5.91 -11.34
N ILE A 35 -11.85 5.02 -11.30
CA ILE A 35 -10.51 5.25 -11.84
C ILE A 35 -10.24 4.19 -12.90
N LYS A 36 -10.00 4.66 -14.13
CA LYS A 36 -9.60 3.81 -15.25
C LYS A 36 -8.10 3.94 -15.47
N THR A 37 -7.45 2.80 -15.63
CA THR A 37 -6.03 2.69 -15.96
C THR A 37 -5.86 1.67 -17.07
N LYS A 38 -4.67 1.61 -17.67
CA LYS A 38 -4.34 0.55 -18.63
C LYS A 38 -4.32 -0.88 -18.02
N TYR A 39 -4.42 -0.99 -16.70
CA TYR A 39 -4.41 -2.27 -15.98
C TYR A 39 -5.80 -2.74 -15.55
N GLY A 40 -6.83 -1.92 -15.78
CA GLY A 40 -8.19 -2.16 -15.35
C GLY A 40 -8.82 -0.94 -14.69
N GLU A 41 -10.00 -1.17 -14.15
CA GLU A 41 -10.84 -0.18 -13.50
C GLU A 41 -10.98 -0.48 -12.01
N SER A 42 -10.95 0.56 -11.20
CA SER A 42 -11.37 0.49 -9.80
C SER A 42 -12.49 1.49 -9.52
N THR A 43 -13.39 1.10 -8.63
CA THR A 43 -14.38 1.99 -8.02
C THR A 43 -14.10 2.04 -6.53
N ILE A 44 -13.93 3.24 -5.97
CA ILE A 44 -13.64 3.43 -4.55
C ILE A 44 -14.75 4.25 -3.90
N LYS A 45 -15.27 3.73 -2.80
CA LYS A 45 -16.14 4.45 -1.86
C LYS A 45 -15.47 4.46 -0.49
N GLY A 46 -15.25 5.65 0.06
CA GLY A 46 -14.57 5.85 1.33
C GLY A 46 -13.32 6.72 1.23
N ARG A 47 -12.49 6.69 2.27
CA ARG A 47 -11.32 7.56 2.41
C ARG A 47 -10.03 6.73 2.40
N LEU A 48 -9.49 6.50 1.21
CA LEU A 48 -8.25 5.74 1.02
C LEU A 48 -7.15 6.58 0.37
N GLY A 49 -6.01 6.68 1.04
CA GLY A 49 -4.82 7.37 0.56
C GLY A 49 -3.55 6.60 0.91
N GLN A 50 -2.40 7.21 0.69
CA GLN A 50 -1.12 6.48 0.78
C GLN A 50 -0.75 6.05 2.19
N ARG A 51 -1.22 6.74 3.23
CA ARG A 51 -1.04 6.28 4.63
C ARG A 51 -1.84 5.01 4.93
N HIS A 52 -2.98 4.82 4.25
CA HIS A 52 -3.76 3.58 4.33
C HIS A 52 -3.01 2.43 3.62
N ALA A 53 -2.37 2.71 2.49
CA ALA A 53 -1.49 1.74 1.84
C ALA A 53 -0.29 1.40 2.73
N ASP A 54 0.34 2.40 3.37
CA ASP A 54 1.48 2.18 4.27
C ASP A 54 1.12 1.24 5.43
N ILE A 55 -0.01 1.46 6.11
CA ILE A 55 -0.44 0.59 7.22
C ILE A 55 -0.87 -0.79 6.74
N LEU A 56 -1.52 -0.89 5.57
CA LEU A 56 -1.90 -2.19 4.99
C LEU A 56 -0.68 -3.05 4.66
N GLU A 57 0.31 -2.44 4.01
CA GLU A 57 1.58 -3.11 3.67
C GLU A 57 2.37 -3.46 4.94
N ALA A 58 2.34 -2.60 5.97
CA ALA A 58 2.97 -2.90 7.24
C ALA A 58 2.29 -4.06 7.98
N LEU A 59 0.96 -4.18 7.92
CA LEU A 59 0.23 -5.32 8.48
C LEU A 59 0.65 -6.64 7.83
N LEU A 60 0.68 -6.66 6.49
CA LEU A 60 1.10 -7.83 5.72
C LEU A 60 2.57 -8.17 5.96
N PHE A 61 3.46 -7.18 5.88
CA PHE A 61 4.89 -7.34 6.11
C PHE A 61 5.25 -7.73 7.55
N CYS A 62 4.47 -7.35 8.56
CA CYS A 62 4.74 -7.70 9.96
C CYS A 62 4.02 -8.97 10.41
N ALA A 63 3.33 -9.68 9.53
CA ALA A 63 2.60 -10.89 9.89
C ALA A 63 3.53 -11.94 10.47
N GLU A 64 3.26 -12.39 11.69
CA GLU A 64 3.99 -13.48 12.34
C GLU A 64 3.37 -14.84 11.99
N LYS A 65 2.06 -14.88 11.76
CA LYS A 65 1.32 -16.08 11.38
C LYS A 65 0.17 -15.70 10.45
N LYS A 66 -0.15 -16.61 9.52
CA LYS A 66 -1.35 -16.60 8.68
C LYS A 66 -2.15 -17.85 8.97
N ARG A 67 -3.47 -17.73 9.06
CA ARG A 67 -4.38 -18.88 9.10
C ARG A 67 -5.58 -18.66 8.19
N GLU A 68 -6.02 -19.75 7.58
CA GLU A 68 -7.32 -19.83 6.90
C GLU A 68 -8.39 -20.16 7.93
N ILE A 69 -9.56 -19.57 7.76
CA ILE A 69 -10.75 -19.77 8.58
C ILE A 69 -11.76 -20.60 7.80
N SER A 70 -12.60 -21.37 8.49
CA SER A 70 -13.56 -22.30 7.87
C SER A 70 -14.53 -21.65 6.89
N ASP A 71 -14.74 -20.33 6.98
CA ASP A 71 -15.60 -19.55 6.10
C ASP A 71 -14.85 -18.95 4.89
N GLY A 72 -13.62 -19.43 4.62
CA GLY A 72 -12.75 -18.92 3.55
C GLY A 72 -12.04 -17.61 3.88
N GLY A 73 -12.20 -17.08 5.09
CA GLY A 73 -11.48 -15.89 5.54
C GLY A 73 -10.00 -16.15 5.82
N ILE A 74 -9.19 -15.09 5.75
CA ILE A 74 -7.78 -15.14 6.16
C ILE A 74 -7.58 -14.22 7.36
N GLU A 75 -6.88 -14.73 8.37
CA GLU A 75 -6.47 -13.95 9.53
C GLU A 75 -4.95 -13.94 9.69
N LEU A 76 -4.43 -12.77 10.06
CA LEU A 76 -3.03 -12.54 10.39
C LEU A 76 -2.86 -12.27 11.88
N LEU A 77 -1.79 -12.80 12.45
CA LEU A 77 -1.31 -12.40 13.78
C LEU A 77 -0.18 -11.38 13.60
N VAL A 78 -0.33 -10.18 14.16
CA VAL A 78 0.61 -9.07 13.95
C VAL A 78 0.91 -8.34 15.26
N ASP A 79 2.16 -7.95 15.49
CA ASP A 79 2.52 -7.09 16.63
C ASP A 79 2.31 -5.60 16.29
N PRO A 80 1.38 -4.88 16.95
CA PRO A 80 1.16 -3.46 16.71
C PRO A 80 2.41 -2.60 16.96
N ALA A 81 3.32 -3.02 17.84
CA ALA A 81 4.58 -2.30 18.04
C ALA A 81 5.51 -2.41 16.83
N GLN A 82 5.51 -3.55 16.12
CA GLN A 82 6.29 -3.71 14.89
C GLN A 82 5.73 -2.86 13.76
N ILE A 83 4.40 -2.78 13.64
CA ILE A 83 3.74 -1.88 12.67
C ILE A 83 4.19 -0.43 12.90
N ARG A 84 4.14 0.05 14.16
CA ARG A 84 4.60 1.41 14.51
C ARG A 84 6.07 1.64 14.16
N LYS A 85 6.91 0.64 14.40
CA LYS A 85 8.35 0.67 14.07
C LYS A 85 8.55 0.80 12.55
N VAL A 86 7.82 0.02 11.77
CA VAL A 86 7.88 0.04 10.29
C VAL A 86 7.39 1.38 9.72
N LEU A 87 6.27 1.90 10.22
CA LEU A 87 5.65 3.12 9.68
C LEU A 87 6.46 4.39 9.94
N SER A 88 7.04 4.54 11.13
CA SER A 88 7.77 5.77 11.45
C SER A 88 8.79 5.62 12.59
N ASP A 89 9.41 4.45 12.70
CA ASP A 89 10.46 4.23 13.70
C ASP A 89 9.92 4.50 15.12
N SER A 90 8.74 3.92 15.40
CA SER A 90 8.00 3.99 16.67
C SER A 90 7.36 5.35 17.02
N ARG A 91 7.53 6.38 16.18
CA ARG A 91 6.94 7.72 16.40
C ARG A 91 5.47 7.83 15.96
N TYR A 92 4.90 6.76 15.40
CA TYR A 92 3.53 6.78 14.89
C TYR A 92 2.55 6.71 16.04
N SER A 93 1.56 7.60 16.04
CA SER A 93 0.49 7.60 17.05
C SER A 93 -0.38 6.35 16.89
N TYR A 94 -0.66 5.68 18.01
CA TYR A 94 -1.55 4.52 18.04
C TYR A 94 -2.97 4.89 17.60
N GLU A 95 -3.51 5.99 18.11
CA GLU A 95 -4.82 6.53 17.72
C GLU A 95 -4.89 6.82 16.21
N GLN A 96 -3.80 7.31 15.62
CA GLN A 96 -3.74 7.55 14.19
C GLN A 96 -3.72 6.24 13.39
N MET A 97 -3.13 5.15 13.90
CA MET A 97 -3.23 3.83 13.27
C MET A 97 -4.67 3.31 13.35
N GLU A 98 -5.30 3.37 14.51
CA GLU A 98 -6.69 2.91 14.69
C GLU A 98 -7.64 3.65 13.76
N LYS A 99 -7.46 4.96 13.58
CA LYS A 99 -8.21 5.75 12.60
C LYS A 99 -8.01 5.23 11.17
N LEU A 100 -6.78 4.95 10.75
CA LEU A 100 -6.52 4.42 9.41
C LEU A 100 -7.11 3.02 9.21
N LEU A 101 -7.08 2.17 10.24
CA LEU A 101 -7.69 0.84 10.22
C LEU A 101 -9.22 0.93 10.12
N ALA A 102 -9.84 1.85 10.85
CA ALA A 102 -11.27 2.11 10.77
C ALA A 102 -11.68 2.61 9.37
N GLU A 103 -10.89 3.50 8.78
CA GLU A 103 -11.09 3.99 7.40
C GLU A 103 -10.87 2.88 6.35
N LEU A 104 -9.85 2.01 6.52
CA LEU A 104 -9.63 0.83 5.67
C LEU A 104 -10.78 -0.16 5.73
N ARG A 105 -11.33 -0.38 6.93
CA ARG A 105 -12.47 -1.25 7.16
C ARG A 105 -13.76 -0.72 6.53
N ALA A 106 -13.98 0.59 6.63
CA ALA A 106 -15.20 1.23 6.15
C ALA A 106 -15.24 1.39 4.62
N ALA A 107 -14.09 1.35 3.95
CA ALA A 107 -14.03 1.54 2.51
C ALA A 107 -14.51 0.30 1.74
N THR A 108 -15.30 0.53 0.70
CA THR A 108 -15.69 -0.49 -0.27
C THR A 108 -14.97 -0.21 -1.59
N ILE A 109 -14.39 -1.25 -2.17
CA ILE A 109 -13.74 -1.20 -3.47
C ILE A 109 -14.40 -2.20 -4.42
N THR A 110 -14.43 -1.83 -5.69
CA THR A 110 -14.69 -2.74 -6.82
C THR A 110 -13.49 -2.72 -7.74
N ILE A 111 -13.03 -3.87 -8.20
CA ILE A 111 -11.92 -4.00 -9.17
C ILE A 111 -12.42 -4.82 -10.37
N ARG A 112 -12.21 -4.29 -11.57
CA ARG A 112 -12.48 -4.95 -12.85
C ARG A 112 -11.20 -5.00 -13.67
N VAL A 113 -10.76 -6.20 -14.04
CA VAL A 113 -9.55 -6.45 -14.82
C VAL A 113 -9.80 -7.60 -15.80
N ASP A 114 -9.16 -7.54 -16.96
CA ASP A 114 -9.50 -8.44 -18.08
C ASP A 114 -9.18 -9.92 -17.84
N HIS A 115 -8.26 -10.22 -16.92
CA HIS A 115 -7.85 -11.60 -16.61
C HIS A 115 -8.68 -12.24 -15.49
N LEU A 116 -9.67 -11.52 -14.93
CA LEU A 116 -10.62 -12.07 -13.98
C LEU A 116 -12.01 -12.10 -14.62
N ASP A 117 -12.68 -13.26 -14.52
CA ASP A 117 -14.02 -13.45 -15.12
C ASP A 117 -15.13 -12.68 -14.39
N PHE A 118 -14.84 -12.11 -13.21
CA PHE A 118 -15.80 -11.40 -12.39
C PHE A 118 -15.16 -10.20 -11.67
N PRO A 119 -15.94 -9.15 -11.35
CA PRO A 119 -15.46 -8.05 -10.53
C PRO A 119 -15.21 -8.51 -9.09
N ILE A 120 -14.07 -8.10 -8.52
CA ILE A 120 -13.83 -8.23 -7.09
C ILE A 120 -14.55 -7.08 -6.39
N ILE A 121 -15.48 -7.37 -5.47
CA ILE A 121 -16.24 -6.37 -4.70
C ILE A 121 -16.06 -6.65 -3.21
N GLY A 122 -15.60 -5.68 -2.42
CA GLY A 122 -15.45 -5.84 -0.97
C GLY A 122 -14.56 -4.79 -0.31
N GLY A 123 -14.17 -5.05 0.94
CA GLY A 123 -13.20 -4.23 1.69
C GLY A 123 -11.80 -4.86 1.70
N LEU A 124 -10.81 -4.09 2.15
CA LEU A 124 -9.41 -4.56 2.29
C LEU A 124 -9.16 -5.20 3.67
N ILE A 125 -9.78 -4.67 4.72
CA ILE A 125 -9.72 -5.19 6.09
C ILE A 125 -11.15 -5.39 6.58
N ASP A 126 -11.43 -6.51 7.25
CA ASP A 126 -12.74 -6.78 7.86
C ASP A 126 -12.78 -6.32 9.31
N HIS A 127 -11.81 -6.73 10.12
CA HIS A 127 -11.67 -6.24 11.49
C HIS A 127 -10.26 -6.45 12.04
N VAL A 128 -9.97 -5.71 13.11
CA VAL A 128 -8.76 -5.88 13.93
C VAL A 128 -9.20 -5.99 15.38
N VAL A 129 -8.78 -7.06 16.05
CA VAL A 129 -9.12 -7.30 17.46
C VAL A 129 -7.88 -7.75 18.25
N PRO A 130 -7.83 -7.52 19.56
CA PRO A 130 -6.79 -8.09 20.41
C PRO A 130 -6.78 -9.62 20.32
N SER A 131 -5.59 -10.18 20.18
CA SER A 131 -5.33 -11.61 20.29
C SER A 131 -5.13 -12.01 21.76
N GLN A 132 -5.36 -13.27 22.08
CA GLN A 132 -4.96 -13.84 23.37
C GLN A 132 -3.43 -13.92 23.53
N MET A 133 -2.69 -13.86 22.42
CA MET A 133 -1.24 -13.84 22.46
C MET A 133 -0.72 -12.45 22.82
N THR A 134 0.23 -12.40 23.75
CA THR A 134 0.80 -11.16 24.28
C THR A 134 2.33 -11.08 24.09
N ARG A 135 2.87 -9.88 24.27
CA ARG A 135 4.30 -9.57 24.30
C ARG A 135 4.58 -8.60 25.43
N HIS A 136 5.79 -8.64 25.98
CA HIS A 136 6.23 -7.64 26.96
C HIS A 136 6.22 -6.23 26.35
N ASP A 137 5.57 -5.29 27.03
CA ASP A 137 5.55 -3.87 26.68
C ASP A 137 6.66 -3.10 27.42
N PRO A 138 7.72 -2.66 26.73
CA PRO A 138 8.83 -1.95 27.37
C PRO A 138 8.45 -0.55 27.87
N LEU A 139 7.32 0.01 27.44
CA LEU A 139 6.90 1.36 27.85
C LEU A 139 6.16 1.34 29.19
N SER A 140 5.28 0.35 29.40
CA SER A 140 4.51 0.21 30.63
C SER A 140 5.08 -0.82 31.62
N GLY A 141 6.00 -1.67 31.15
CA GLY A 141 6.51 -2.82 31.91
C GLY A 141 5.55 -4.01 31.96
N GLY A 142 4.34 -3.88 31.40
CA GLY A 142 3.31 -4.92 31.39
C GLY A 142 3.36 -5.81 30.14
N GLU A 143 2.19 -6.31 29.77
CA GLU A 143 1.98 -7.04 28.52
C GLU A 143 1.09 -6.25 27.56
N ARG A 144 1.40 -6.33 26.27
CA ARG A 144 0.52 -5.86 25.18
C ARG A 144 -0.02 -7.05 24.40
N ASN A 145 -1.27 -6.97 23.99
CA ASN A 145 -1.84 -7.94 23.06
C ASN A 145 -1.27 -7.74 21.65
N LEU A 146 -0.98 -8.85 20.98
CA LEU A 146 -0.86 -8.87 19.53
C LEU A 146 -2.24 -8.62 18.91
N TRP A 147 -2.28 -8.23 17.65
CA TRP A 147 -3.52 -8.09 16.89
C TRP A 147 -3.82 -9.33 16.07
N ARG A 148 -5.09 -9.71 16.06
CA ARG A 148 -5.68 -10.60 15.06
C ARG A 148 -6.37 -9.72 14.03
N VAL A 149 -5.86 -9.76 12.81
CA VAL A 149 -6.29 -8.91 11.69
C VAL A 149 -6.97 -9.81 10.68
N ARG A 150 -8.29 -9.64 10.50
CA ARG A 150 -9.03 -10.36 9.47
C ARG A 150 -9.02 -9.56 8.18
N LEU A 151 -8.57 -10.20 7.10
CA LEU A 151 -8.50 -9.57 5.79
C LEU A 151 -9.90 -9.50 5.18
N GLY A 152 -10.18 -8.40 4.49
CA GLY A 152 -11.41 -8.27 3.71
C GLY A 152 -11.30 -9.08 2.41
N ILE A 153 -12.44 -9.53 1.88
CA ILE A 153 -12.50 -10.41 0.72
C ILE A 153 -11.76 -9.84 -0.49
N ALA A 154 -11.80 -8.52 -0.71
CA ALA A 154 -11.13 -7.92 -1.87
C ALA A 154 -9.61 -8.07 -1.78
N LEU A 155 -9.04 -7.97 -0.58
CA LEU A 155 -7.61 -8.21 -0.38
C LEU A 155 -7.26 -9.70 -0.48
N VAL A 156 -8.09 -10.60 0.05
CA VAL A 156 -7.90 -12.05 -0.10
C VAL A 156 -7.84 -12.42 -1.57
N MET A 157 -8.81 -11.98 -2.37
CA MET A 157 -8.86 -12.24 -3.81
C MET A 157 -7.63 -11.68 -4.54
N LEU A 158 -7.16 -10.49 -4.16
CA LEU A 158 -5.92 -9.93 -4.71
C LEU A 158 -4.70 -10.79 -4.35
N LEU A 159 -4.57 -11.23 -3.10
CA LEU A 159 -3.44 -12.06 -2.67
C LEU A 159 -3.41 -13.42 -3.38
N GLU A 160 -4.56 -13.96 -3.77
CA GLU A 160 -4.67 -15.25 -4.45
C GLU A 160 -4.51 -15.17 -5.97
N ASN A 161 -4.96 -14.08 -6.59
CA ASN A 161 -5.11 -14.00 -8.05
C ASN A 161 -4.20 -12.96 -8.73
N ASP A 162 -3.46 -12.15 -7.97
CA ASP A 162 -2.60 -11.10 -8.50
C ASP A 162 -1.10 -11.36 -8.23
N LEU A 163 -0.23 -10.64 -8.94
CA LEU A 163 1.20 -10.69 -8.76
C LEU A 163 1.60 -10.19 -7.37
N SER A 164 2.06 -11.11 -6.53
CA SER A 164 2.60 -10.83 -5.21
C SER A 164 3.91 -10.03 -5.25
N LEU A 165 4.02 -9.04 -4.38
CA LEU A 165 5.20 -8.19 -4.22
C LEU A 165 5.77 -8.34 -2.82
N TYR A 166 7.08 -8.52 -2.74
CA TYR A 166 7.83 -8.68 -1.49
C TYR A 166 8.88 -7.59 -1.39
N TYR A 167 8.72 -6.68 -0.44
CA TYR A 167 9.67 -5.62 -0.16
C TYR A 167 9.55 -5.15 1.30
N THR A 168 10.51 -4.37 1.77
CA THR A 168 10.38 -3.69 3.07
C THR A 168 9.55 -2.42 2.87
N PRO A 169 8.39 -2.22 3.51
CA PRO A 169 7.52 -1.06 3.26
C PRO A 169 8.02 0.24 3.92
N ALA A 170 8.93 0.15 4.90
CA ALA A 170 9.39 1.30 5.68
C ALA A 170 9.96 2.45 4.82
N PRO A 171 10.79 2.23 3.77
CA PRO A 171 11.31 3.33 2.97
C PRO A 171 10.21 4.03 2.15
N LEU A 172 9.17 3.33 1.69
CA LEU A 172 7.99 3.94 1.04
C LEU A 172 7.21 4.81 2.03
N ALA A 173 6.97 4.31 3.25
CA ALA A 173 6.25 5.07 4.29
C ALA A 173 6.97 6.37 4.70
N ARG A 174 8.30 6.44 4.50
CA ARG A 174 9.15 7.59 4.83
C ARG A 174 9.17 8.69 3.75
N LEU A 175 8.62 8.45 2.57
CA LEU A 175 8.48 9.48 1.54
C LEU A 175 7.58 10.61 2.05
N LYS A 176 7.95 11.86 1.73
CA LYS A 176 7.27 13.06 2.24
C LYS A 176 5.90 13.25 1.60
N HIS A 177 5.74 12.86 0.34
CA HIS A 177 4.54 13.15 -0.44
C HIS A 177 3.82 11.90 -0.90
N GLY A 178 2.48 11.90 -0.79
CA GLY A 178 1.66 10.77 -1.24
C GLY A 178 1.81 10.46 -2.73
N VAL A 179 1.96 11.48 -3.58
CA VAL A 179 2.20 11.23 -5.02
C VAL A 179 3.52 10.49 -5.27
N SER A 180 4.56 10.76 -4.48
CA SER A 180 5.84 10.03 -4.53
C SER A 180 5.63 8.58 -4.13
N GLN A 181 4.87 8.33 -3.05
CA GLN A 181 4.53 6.98 -2.59
C GLN A 181 3.76 6.18 -3.65
N ALA A 182 2.74 6.79 -4.26
CA ALA A 182 1.92 6.16 -5.27
C ALA A 182 2.74 5.80 -6.52
N VAL A 183 3.56 6.74 -7.01
CA VAL A 183 4.46 6.51 -8.15
C VAL A 183 5.49 5.44 -7.83
N ALA A 184 6.10 5.46 -6.65
CA ALA A 184 7.08 4.46 -6.25
C ALA A 184 6.47 3.06 -6.21
N ARG A 185 5.29 2.89 -5.58
CA ARG A 185 4.53 1.64 -5.59
C ARG A 185 4.25 1.15 -7.01
N HIS A 186 3.80 2.04 -7.89
CA HIS A 186 3.53 1.72 -9.29
C HIS A 186 4.78 1.21 -10.00
N VAL A 187 5.91 1.90 -9.86
CA VAL A 187 7.20 1.50 -10.45
C VAL A 187 7.67 0.14 -9.92
N LEU A 188 7.55 -0.10 -8.60
CA LEU A 188 7.95 -1.37 -7.98
C LEU A 188 7.17 -2.58 -8.50
N THR A 189 5.95 -2.38 -8.99
CA THR A 189 5.17 -3.45 -9.66
C THR A 189 5.76 -3.91 -10.99
N HIS A 190 6.73 -3.19 -11.56
CA HIS A 190 7.31 -3.51 -12.87
C HIS A 190 8.66 -4.20 -12.72
N LYS A 191 8.81 -5.36 -13.34
CA LYS A 191 10.09 -6.09 -13.40
C LYS A 191 11.11 -5.37 -14.27
N ASN A 192 10.68 -4.82 -15.41
CA ASN A 192 11.55 -4.19 -16.40
C ASN A 192 11.28 -2.69 -16.50
N THR A 193 12.34 -1.91 -16.60
CA THR A 193 12.30 -0.50 -16.97
C THR A 193 12.23 -0.39 -18.50
N PRO A 194 11.33 0.42 -19.09
CA PRO A 194 11.33 0.73 -20.52
C PRO A 194 12.68 1.30 -20.98
N ALA A 195 13.01 1.12 -22.26
CA ALA A 195 14.18 1.76 -22.85
C ALA A 195 14.14 3.29 -22.61
N GLY A 196 15.17 3.84 -21.97
CA GLY A 196 15.24 5.26 -21.61
C GLY A 196 14.45 5.67 -20.35
N GLY A 197 13.69 4.77 -19.73
CA GLY A 197 12.90 5.05 -18.52
C GLY A 197 11.51 5.62 -18.78
N TRP A 198 10.65 5.57 -17.75
CA TRP A 198 9.31 6.14 -17.83
C TRP A 198 9.36 7.67 -17.82
N HIS A 199 8.50 8.32 -18.59
CA HIS A 199 8.23 9.74 -18.38
C HIS A 199 7.54 9.96 -17.03
N LEU A 200 8.03 10.93 -16.26
CA LEU A 200 7.44 11.27 -14.96
C LEU A 200 5.96 11.63 -15.05
N ASP A 201 5.57 12.41 -16.06
CA ASP A 201 4.16 12.80 -16.28
C ASP A 201 3.26 11.59 -16.55
N THR A 202 3.76 10.60 -17.29
CA THR A 202 3.03 9.35 -17.55
C THR A 202 2.83 8.55 -16.25
N LEU A 203 3.83 8.52 -15.36
CA LEU A 203 3.70 7.86 -14.06
C LEU A 203 2.71 8.61 -13.15
N ILE A 204 2.73 9.94 -13.16
CA ILE A 204 1.77 10.75 -12.39
C ILE A 204 0.35 10.47 -12.88
N LYS A 205 0.11 10.47 -14.20
CA LYS A 205 -1.20 10.13 -14.77
C LYS A 205 -1.63 8.70 -14.40
N ALA A 206 -0.70 7.75 -14.42
CA ALA A 206 -1.01 6.36 -14.08
C ALA A 206 -1.53 6.18 -12.63
N VAL A 207 -1.15 7.06 -11.70
CA VAL A 207 -1.57 6.98 -10.29
C VAL A 207 -2.62 8.01 -9.88
N CYS A 208 -2.79 9.09 -10.65
CA CYS A 208 -3.83 10.10 -10.45
C CYS A 208 -5.08 9.85 -11.31
N GLY A 209 -5.00 8.96 -12.31
CA GLY A 209 -5.98 8.80 -13.37
C GLY A 209 -5.66 9.68 -14.59
N ASP A 210 -6.14 9.26 -15.76
CA ASP A 210 -5.84 9.92 -17.04
C ASP A 210 -6.34 11.38 -17.13
N ASN A 211 -7.33 11.73 -16.31
CA ASN A 211 -7.93 13.06 -16.25
C ASN A 211 -7.20 14.04 -15.31
N ALA A 212 -6.01 13.70 -14.82
CA ALA A 212 -5.22 14.57 -13.95
C ALA A 212 -4.93 15.93 -14.64
N SER A 213 -5.25 17.02 -13.94
CA SER A 213 -5.08 18.39 -14.45
C SER A 213 -3.60 18.78 -14.58
N SER A 214 -3.30 19.74 -15.45
CA SER A 214 -1.93 20.28 -15.62
C SER A 214 -1.33 20.79 -14.32
N GLN A 215 -2.15 21.35 -13.42
CA GLN A 215 -1.71 21.81 -12.12
C GLN A 215 -1.37 20.65 -11.18
N GLU A 216 -2.16 19.57 -11.18
CA GLU A 216 -1.86 18.36 -10.43
C GLU A 216 -0.55 17.72 -10.91
N ILE A 217 -0.34 17.64 -12.23
CA ILE A 217 0.91 17.11 -12.80
C ILE A 217 2.10 17.99 -12.39
N ARG A 218 1.99 19.31 -12.51
CA ARG A 218 3.06 20.24 -12.08
C ARG A 218 3.38 20.10 -10.59
N ASN A 219 2.35 20.00 -9.75
CA ASN A 219 2.52 19.79 -8.31
C ASN A 219 3.15 18.42 -8.02
N GLY A 220 2.74 17.39 -8.75
CA GLY A 220 3.29 16.04 -8.68
C GLY A 220 4.78 16.02 -8.97
N ARG A 221 5.22 16.62 -10.08
CA ARG A 221 6.64 16.74 -10.44
C ARG A 221 7.47 17.38 -9.34
N ARG A 222 7.02 18.53 -8.82
CA ARG A 222 7.72 19.23 -7.73
C ARG A 222 7.86 18.36 -6.50
N ARG A 223 6.77 17.71 -6.07
CA ARG A 223 6.75 16.84 -4.88
C ARG A 223 7.65 15.62 -5.04
N ILE A 224 7.63 14.98 -6.21
CA ILE A 224 8.49 13.83 -6.50
C ILE A 224 9.97 14.24 -6.50
N LYS A 225 10.29 15.42 -7.05
CA LYS A 225 11.65 15.96 -6.99
C LYS A 225 12.12 16.22 -5.55
N GLU A 226 11.24 16.70 -4.67
CA GLU A 226 11.56 16.86 -3.23
C GLU A 226 11.85 15.53 -2.52
N ASP A 227 11.40 14.40 -3.05
CA ASP A 227 11.64 13.05 -2.52
C ASP A 227 12.74 12.28 -3.29
N ALA A 228 13.46 12.92 -4.22
CA ALA A 228 14.37 12.22 -5.15
C ALA A 228 15.45 11.38 -4.45
N GLU A 229 16.05 11.88 -3.36
CA GLU A 229 17.06 11.15 -2.59
C GLU A 229 16.48 9.88 -1.94
N LYS A 230 15.29 9.97 -1.34
CA LYS A 230 14.59 8.82 -0.74
C LYS A 230 14.08 7.83 -1.80
N LEU A 231 13.72 8.32 -2.98
CA LEU A 231 13.38 7.45 -4.11
C LEU A 231 14.62 6.68 -4.59
N LEU A 232 15.81 7.29 -4.56
CA LEU A 232 17.05 6.60 -4.88
C LEU A 232 17.35 5.47 -3.88
N GLU A 233 17.09 5.67 -2.59
CA GLU A 233 17.18 4.61 -1.56
C GLU A 233 16.24 3.42 -1.85
N LEU A 234 15.11 3.67 -2.52
CA LEU A 234 14.17 2.66 -3.00
C LEU A 234 14.59 2.01 -4.33
N GLY A 235 15.76 2.38 -4.87
CA GLY A 235 16.21 1.94 -6.20
C GLY A 235 15.42 2.60 -7.34
N ILE A 236 14.87 3.80 -7.13
CA ILE A 236 14.12 4.56 -8.13
C ILE A 236 14.86 5.86 -8.43
N HIS A 237 15.49 5.93 -9.59
CA HIS A 237 16.27 7.09 -10.03
C HIS A 237 15.42 8.02 -10.89
N LEU A 238 15.36 9.30 -10.51
CA LEU A 238 14.82 10.39 -11.33
C LEU A 238 15.98 11.14 -11.98
N ASP A 239 16.08 11.11 -13.30
CA ASP A 239 17.12 11.84 -14.03
C ASP A 239 16.72 13.28 -14.38
N GLU A 240 17.70 14.04 -14.88
CA GLU A 240 17.58 15.44 -15.25
C GLU A 240 16.54 15.71 -16.36
N HIS A 241 16.24 14.70 -17.17
CA HIS A 241 15.23 14.77 -18.24
C HIS A 241 13.84 14.32 -17.78
N GLN A 242 13.61 14.26 -16.46
CA GLN A 242 12.36 13.79 -15.85
C GLN A 242 12.00 12.36 -16.28
N ARG A 243 13.01 11.51 -16.46
CA ARG A 243 12.80 10.06 -16.61
C ARG A 243 12.98 9.37 -15.27
N VAL A 244 12.10 8.42 -15.03
CA VAL A 244 12.17 7.53 -13.88
C VAL A 244 12.70 6.18 -14.35
N LYS A 245 13.70 5.65 -13.66
CA LYS A 245 14.29 4.34 -13.92
C LYS A 245 14.34 3.55 -12.63
N ARG A 246 14.00 2.26 -12.69
CA ARG A 246 14.31 1.34 -11.59
C ARG A 246 15.78 0.97 -11.71
N ALA A 247 16.59 1.41 -10.76
CA ALA A 247 17.96 0.93 -10.60
C ALA A 247 17.86 -0.58 -10.36
N THR A 248 18.52 -1.36 -11.22
CA THR A 248 18.61 -2.80 -10.99
C THR A 248 19.40 -2.96 -9.70
N THR A 249 18.75 -3.43 -8.63
CA THR A 249 19.50 -3.97 -7.50
C THR A 249 20.39 -5.06 -8.09
N ALA A 250 21.71 -4.90 -7.97
CA ALA A 250 22.62 -6.03 -8.14
C ALA A 250 22.07 -7.14 -7.25
N ARG A 251 21.72 -8.27 -7.89
CA ARG A 251 21.19 -9.44 -7.21
C ARG A 251 22.22 -9.98 -6.22
#